data_AF-A0AAD5BP06-F1
#
_entry.id   AF-A0AAD5BP06-F1
#
_cell.length_a   1.000
_cell.length_b   1.000
_cell.length_c   1.000
_cell.angle_alpha   90.00
_cell.angle_beta   90.00
_cell.angle_gamma   90.00
#
_symmetry.space_group_name_H-M   'P 1'
#
loop_
_entity.id
_entity.type
_entity.pdbx_description
1 polymer ?
#
loop_
_entity_poly.entity_id
_entity_poly.type
_entity_poly.pdbx_seq_one_letter_code
_entity_poly.pdbx_strand_id
1 'polypeptide(L)'
;MTIIMCFLFTLSITASASACDRCLHQSKAVLFTNASALSYGACGYGSFAPSFYNGHLAAAIPSIFKSGSGCGACFQARIYIFDLLVCS
;
A
#
# COMPACT_ATOMS: atom_id res chain seq x y z
N MET A 1 -21.24 27.86 -25.25
CA MET A 1 -20.59 26.73 -25.98
C MET A 1 -19.14 26.51 -25.55
N THR A 2 -18.39 27.53 -25.12
CA THR A 2 -17.00 27.40 -24.63
C THR A 2 -16.89 26.71 -23.26
N ILE A 3 -17.84 26.96 -22.36
CA ILE A 3 -17.84 26.42 -20.98
C ILE A 3 -18.04 24.90 -20.97
N ILE A 4 -18.95 24.40 -21.82
CA ILE A 4 -19.25 22.96 -21.95
C ILE A 4 -18.04 22.21 -22.53
N MET A 5 -17.33 22.82 -23.48
CA MET A 5 -16.12 22.26 -24.08
C MET A 5 -14.97 22.18 -23.08
N CYS A 6 -14.77 23.23 -22.25
CA CYS A 6 -13.79 23.18 -21.16
C CYS A 6 -14.10 22.05 -20.16
N PHE A 7 -15.37 21.89 -19.76
CA PHE A 7 -15.79 20.84 -18.84
C PHE A 7 -15.51 19.44 -19.38
N LEU A 8 -15.81 19.21 -20.66
CA LEU A 8 -15.57 17.93 -21.33
C LEU A 8 -14.06 17.64 -21.50
N PHE A 9 -13.26 18.67 -21.75
CA PHE A 9 -11.80 18.55 -21.80
C PHE A 9 -11.20 18.19 -20.44
N THR A 10 -11.64 18.83 -19.35
CA THR A 10 -11.17 18.52 -17.98
C THR A 10 -11.58 17.11 -17.50
N LEU A 11 -12.74 16.62 -17.94
CA LEU A 11 -13.21 15.27 -17.61
C LEU A 11 -12.37 14.19 -18.29
N SER A 12 -11.93 14.45 -19.53
CA SER A 12 -11.11 13.54 -20.32
C SER A 12 -9.69 13.35 -19.74
N ILE A 13 -9.14 14.41 -19.14
CA ILE A 13 -7.81 14.39 -18.49
C ILE A 13 -7.85 13.64 -17.15
N THR A 14 -8.98 13.69 -16.43
CA THR A 14 -9.13 12.95 -15.17
C THR A 14 -9.28 11.45 -15.42
N ALA A 15 -9.96 11.06 -16.50
CA ALA A 15 -10.19 9.66 -16.86
C ALA A 15 -8.88 8.90 -17.19
N SER A 16 -7.87 9.57 -17.74
CA SER A 16 -6.56 8.96 -18.03
C SER A 16 -5.71 8.75 -16.78
N ALA A 17 -5.87 9.57 -15.74
CA ALA A 17 -5.17 9.40 -14.46
C ALA A 17 -5.72 8.21 -13.64
N SER A 18 -7.02 7.92 -13.73
CA SER A 18 -7.68 6.78 -13.06
C SER A 18 -7.41 5.41 -13.71
N ALA A 19 -6.63 5.34 -14.79
CA ALA A 19 -6.29 4.08 -15.44
C ALA A 19 -5.14 3.32 -14.75
N CYS A 20 -4.45 3.93 -13.78
CA CYS A 20 -3.28 3.34 -13.12
C CYS A 20 -3.48 2.86 -11.67
N ASP A 21 -4.71 2.75 -11.17
CA ASP A 21 -4.99 2.09 -9.88
C ASP A 21 -4.66 0.58 -9.89
N ARG A 22 -4.47 0.00 -11.08
CA ARG A 22 -4.06 -1.41 -11.29
C ARG A 22 -2.64 -1.55 -11.85
N CYS A 23 -1.88 -0.46 -11.95
CA CYS A 23 -0.52 -0.53 -12.43
C CYS A 23 0.37 -1.23 -11.39
N LEU A 24 0.93 -2.37 -11.79
CA LEU A 24 1.87 -3.12 -10.96
C LEU A 24 3.10 -2.26 -10.70
N HIS A 25 3.25 -1.77 -9.47
CA HIS A 25 4.45 -1.09 -9.04
C HIS A 25 5.49 -2.13 -8.66
N GLN A 26 6.64 -2.11 -9.35
CA GLN A 26 7.77 -2.92 -8.93
C GLN A 26 8.27 -2.40 -7.59
N SER A 27 8.39 -3.32 -6.64
CA SER A 27 8.99 -3.06 -5.33
C SER A 27 9.87 -4.24 -4.93
N LYS A 28 10.80 -3.96 -4.03
CA LYS A 28 11.64 -4.98 -3.41
C LYS A 28 11.07 -5.30 -2.04
N ALA A 29 10.95 -6.58 -1.74
CA ALA A 29 10.55 -7.06 -0.42
C ALA A 29 11.69 -7.90 0.16
N VAL A 30 11.80 -7.90 1.49
CA VAL A 30 12.72 -8.74 2.25
C VAL A 30 11.95 -9.40 3.38
N LEU A 31 12.22 -10.68 3.64
CA LEU A 31 11.63 -11.38 4.76
C LEU A 31 12.33 -10.97 6.05
N PHE A 32 11.54 -10.61 7.05
CA PHE A 32 12.02 -10.31 8.38
C PHE A 32 11.46 -11.34 9.36
N THR A 33 12.34 -12.15 9.98
CA THR A 33 11.95 -13.30 10.82
C THR A 33 11.93 -12.99 12.31
N ASN A 34 12.36 -11.80 12.73
CA ASN A 34 12.52 -11.47 14.13
C ASN A 34 11.21 -10.92 14.73
N ALA A 35 10.42 -11.84 15.31
CA ALA A 35 9.11 -11.54 15.91
C ALA A 35 9.15 -10.48 17.02
N SER A 36 10.27 -10.32 17.71
CA SER A 36 10.42 -9.31 18.77
C SER A 36 10.30 -7.89 18.23
N ALA A 37 10.73 -7.64 16.98
CA ALA A 37 10.69 -6.30 16.38
C ALA A 37 9.28 -5.87 15.98
N LEU A 38 8.35 -6.81 15.76
CA LEU A 38 6.95 -6.50 15.46
C LEU A 38 6.29 -5.68 16.58
N SER A 39 6.71 -5.89 17.82
CA SER A 39 6.15 -5.18 18.97
C SER A 39 6.55 -3.69 19.04
N TYR A 40 7.53 -3.25 18.24
CA TYR A 40 8.08 -1.89 18.26
C TYR A 40 7.91 -1.16 16.92
N GLY A 41 6.94 -1.58 16.10
CA GLY A 41 6.68 -0.99 14.79
C GLY A 41 6.21 0.48 14.86
N ALA A 42 6.48 1.24 13.79
CA ALA A 42 6.12 2.66 13.71
C ALA A 42 4.60 2.95 13.75
N CYS A 43 3.77 1.93 13.48
CA CYS A 43 2.31 2.03 13.59
C CYS A 43 1.78 1.84 15.02
N GLY A 44 2.63 1.50 16.00
CA GLY A 44 2.24 1.45 17.40
C GLY A 44 1.31 0.30 17.80
N TYR A 45 1.20 -0.76 17.00
CA TYR A 45 0.36 -1.93 17.30
C TYR A 45 0.82 -2.73 18.53
N GLY A 46 2.07 -2.56 18.97
CA GLY A 46 2.59 -3.22 20.17
C GLY A 46 2.57 -4.75 20.05
N SER A 47 2.37 -5.43 21.18
CA SER A 47 2.30 -6.89 21.23
C SER A 47 1.11 -7.50 20.47
N PHE A 48 0.15 -6.69 20.02
CA PHE A 48 -0.95 -7.15 19.18
C PHE A 48 -0.57 -7.25 17.69
N ALA A 49 0.55 -6.65 17.26
CA ALA A 49 1.07 -6.70 15.90
C ALA A 49 1.05 -8.12 15.28
N PRO A 50 1.62 -9.17 15.90
CA PRO A 50 1.63 -10.53 15.32
C PRO A 50 0.24 -11.17 15.17
N SER A 51 -0.78 -10.70 15.89
CA SER A 51 -2.16 -11.22 15.74
C SER A 51 -2.92 -10.56 14.59
N PHE A 52 -2.45 -9.45 14.05
CA PHE A 52 -3.09 -8.81 12.91
C PHE A 52 -2.94 -9.63 11.64
N TYR A 53 -3.99 -9.66 10.82
CA TYR A 53 -4.00 -10.26 9.48
C TYR A 53 -3.36 -11.65 9.41
N ASN A 54 -3.60 -12.47 10.43
CA ASN A 54 -3.08 -13.84 10.51
C ASN A 54 -1.54 -13.96 10.51
N GLY A 55 -0.84 -12.91 10.94
CA GLY A 55 0.62 -12.80 10.93
C GLY A 55 1.20 -12.28 9.61
N HIS A 56 0.35 -11.88 8.66
CA HIS A 56 0.78 -11.34 7.36
C HIS A 56 1.03 -9.83 7.44
N LEU A 57 2.13 -9.47 8.10
CA LEU A 57 2.53 -8.08 8.28
C LEU A 57 3.80 -7.77 7.49
N ALA A 58 3.93 -6.54 6.99
CA ALA A 58 5.22 -6.01 6.58
C ALA A 58 5.39 -4.55 6.95
N ALA A 59 6.65 -4.21 7.20
CA ALA A 59 7.08 -2.84 7.18
C ALA A 59 7.08 -2.31 5.74
N ALA A 60 6.54 -1.11 5.57
CA ALA A 60 6.55 -0.42 4.29
C ALA A 60 7.53 0.74 4.28
N ILE A 61 7.96 1.13 3.08
CA ILE A 61 8.83 2.29 2.86
C ILE A 61 8.10 3.61 3.19
N PRO A 62 8.82 4.72 3.42
CA PRO A 62 8.23 5.99 3.85
C PRO A 62 7.12 6.53 2.93
N SER A 63 7.20 6.28 1.61
CA SER A 63 6.19 6.69 0.64
C SER A 63 4.84 5.97 0.81
N ILE A 64 4.84 4.78 1.41
CA ILE A 64 3.64 4.01 1.77
C ILE A 64 3.22 4.32 3.21
N PHE A 65 4.16 4.34 4.16
CA PHE A 65 3.90 4.65 5.56
C PHE A 65 3.27 6.04 5.76
N LYS A 66 3.68 7.03 4.94
CA LYS A 66 3.12 8.39 4.92
C LYS A 66 2.95 8.98 6.33
N SER A 67 4.01 8.93 7.12
CA SER A 67 4.03 9.41 8.51
C SER A 67 2.92 8.82 9.40
N GLY A 68 2.55 7.57 9.16
CA GLY A 68 1.53 6.84 9.92
C GLY A 68 0.16 6.78 9.26
N SER A 69 -0.13 7.63 8.27
CA SER A 69 -1.41 7.58 7.55
C SER A 69 -1.58 6.33 6.68
N GLY A 70 -0.49 5.61 6.38
CA GLY A 70 -0.51 4.31 5.69
C GLY A 70 -0.60 3.09 6.61
N CYS A 71 -0.67 3.27 7.93
CA CYS A 71 -0.87 2.16 8.85
C CYS A 71 -2.24 1.52 8.64
N GLY A 72 -2.29 0.19 8.58
CA GLY A 72 -3.49 -0.61 8.30
C GLY A 72 -3.75 -0.83 6.81
N ALA A 73 -2.91 -0.29 5.93
CA ALA A 73 -3.03 -0.53 4.50
C ALA A 73 -2.60 -1.96 4.16
N CYS A 74 -3.34 -2.61 3.24
CA CYS A 74 -3.04 -3.95 2.75
C CYS A 74 -2.69 -3.92 1.27
N PHE A 75 -1.64 -4.64 0.91
CA PHE A 75 -1.11 -4.74 -0.44
C PHE A 75 -1.07 -6.20 -0.89
N GLN A 76 -1.46 -6.43 -2.13
CA GLN A 76 -1.24 -7.71 -2.80
C GLN A 76 0.12 -7.66 -3.52
N ALA A 77 1.13 -8.26 -2.90
CA ALA A 77 2.46 -8.37 -3.47
C ALA A 77 2.58 -9.69 -4.24
N ARG A 78 2.71 -9.63 -5.57
CA ARG A 78 2.94 -10.82 -6.38
C ARG A 78 4.42 -10.96 -6.71
N ILE A 79 5.07 -11.92 -6.06
CA ILE A 79 6.43 -12.35 -6.39
C ILE A 79 6.30 -13.46 -7.44
N TYR A 80 7.30 -13.60 -8.32
CA TYR A 80 7.29 -14.48 -9.51
C TYR A 80 6.69 -15.89 -9.30
N ILE A 81 6.72 -16.40 -8.06
CA ILE A 81 6.18 -17.71 -7.65
C ILE A 81 5.09 -17.64 -6.52
N PHE A 82 4.87 -16.49 -5.85
CA PHE A 82 4.03 -16.41 -4.64
C PHE A 82 3.22 -15.10 -4.57
N ASP A 83 1.91 -15.19 -4.34
CA ASP A 83 1.05 -14.04 -4.04
C ASP A 83 0.96 -13.86 -2.53
N LEU A 84 1.51 -12.76 -2.02
CA LEU A 84 1.57 -12.39 -0.61
C LEU A 84 0.64 -11.21 -0.39
N LEU A 85 -0.47 -11.45 0.30
CA LEU A 85 -1.25 -10.38 0.89
C LEU A 85 -0.53 -9.92 2.15
N VAL A 86 -0.17 -8.65 2.22
CA VAL A 86 0.58 -8.12 3.35
C VAL A 86 0.00 -6.79 3.81
N CYS A 87 -0.19 -6.65 5.11
CA CYS A 87 -0.72 -5.42 5.72
C CYS A 87 0.33 -4.72 6.58
N SER A 88 0.31 -3.39 6.62
CA SER A 88 1.28 -2.56 7.35
C SER A 88 0.77 -2.00 8.67
#